data_AF-A0A8T5JYA0-F1
#
_entry.id   AF-A0A8T5JYA0-F1
#
_cell.length_a   1.000
_cell.length_b   1.000
_cell.length_c   1.000
_cell.angle_alpha   90.00
_cell.angle_beta   90.00
_cell.angle_gamma   90.00
#
_symmetry.space_group_name_H-M   'P 1'
#
loop_
_entity.id
_entity.type
_entity.pdbx_description
1 polymer ?
#
loop_
_entity_poly.entity_id
_entity_poly.type
_entity_poly.pdbx_seq_one_letter_code
_entity_poly.pdbx_strand_id
1 'polypeptide(L)'
;HLAGYGSNVTVMLLGDPEKIKTEESNWNWSILEKMPSVKLLSGNSLDFNFKPDIVIDGILGTGISGEIREPYASAINFINSTDCYKFAVDVPSGLDPQTGNTANIFTKCDMTVTFHKMKEGIPKRKDLTGELYAEKIGIPVEAEEGIL
;
A
#
# COMPACT_ATOMS: atom_id res chain seq x y z
N HIS A 1 11.75 4.28 -7.81
CA HIS A 1 11.38 4.50 -9.23
C HIS A 1 10.83 5.90 -9.52
N LEU A 2 9.76 6.36 -8.85
CA LEU A 2 9.14 7.67 -9.13
C LEU A 2 10.10 8.87 -9.12
N ALA A 3 11.04 8.91 -8.17
CA ALA A 3 12.08 9.95 -8.15
C ALA A 3 12.93 9.98 -9.43
N GLY A 4 13.17 8.83 -10.07
CA GLY A 4 13.88 8.73 -11.35
C GLY A 4 13.07 9.25 -12.55
N TYR A 5 11.75 9.35 -12.42
CA TYR A 5 10.87 10.02 -13.37
C TYR A 5 10.66 11.51 -13.05
N GLY A 6 11.40 12.07 -12.09
CA GLY A 6 11.36 13.49 -11.73
C GLY A 6 10.27 13.87 -10.71
N SER A 7 9.56 12.90 -10.13
CA SER A 7 8.58 13.18 -9.07
C SER A 7 9.27 13.61 -7.77
N ASN A 8 8.68 14.55 -7.03
CA ASN A 8 9.05 14.85 -5.65
C ASN A 8 8.45 13.79 -4.71
N VAL A 9 9.28 12.92 -4.13
CA VAL A 9 8.81 11.76 -3.38
C VAL A 9 9.08 11.91 -1.89
N THR A 10 8.04 11.73 -1.09
CA THR A 10 8.15 11.48 0.35
C THR A 10 7.69 10.07 0.65
N VAL A 11 8.47 9.28 1.38
CA VAL A 11 8.07 7.96 1.89
C VAL A 11 7.91 8.06 3.40
N MET A 12 6.75 7.63 3.88
CA MET A 12 6.40 7.60 5.29
C MET A 12 6.31 6.15 5.75
N LEU A 13 7.31 5.69 6.50
CA LEU A 13 7.26 4.37 7.15
C LEU A 13 6.46 4.48 8.45
N LEU A 14 5.35 3.75 8.52
CA LEU A 14 4.53 3.71 9.73
C LEU A 14 5.16 2.74 10.75
N GLY A 15 5.69 3.29 11.83
CA GLY A 15 6.47 2.56 12.82
C GLY A 15 7.98 2.77 12.70
N ASP A 16 8.75 1.93 13.40
CA ASP A 16 10.20 2.08 13.52
C ASP A 16 10.91 1.24 12.44
N PRO A 17 11.91 1.79 11.71
CA PRO A 17 12.69 1.06 10.70
C PRO A 17 13.31 -0.25 11.22
N GLU A 18 13.74 -0.27 12.48
CA GLU A 18 14.30 -1.45 13.14
C GLU A 18 13.30 -2.60 13.29
N LYS A 19 11.99 -2.32 13.19
CA LYS A 19 10.91 -3.31 13.32
C LYS A 19 10.44 -3.85 11.98
N ILE A 20 11.06 -3.46 10.86
CA ILE A 20 10.78 -4.06 9.55
C ILE A 20 11.13 -5.56 9.63
N LYS A 21 10.12 -6.40 9.42
CA LYS A 21 10.21 -7.86 9.67
C LYS A 21 10.74 -8.65 8.48
N THR A 22 10.42 -8.21 7.27
CA THR A 22 10.77 -8.92 6.04
C THR A 22 12.09 -8.42 5.48
N GLU A 23 12.91 -9.34 4.98
CA GLU A 23 14.21 -9.01 4.40
C GLU A 23 14.04 -8.09 3.18
N GLU A 24 13.01 -8.33 2.36
CA GLU A 24 12.72 -7.58 1.15
C GLU A 24 12.35 -6.13 1.44
N SER A 25 11.52 -5.89 2.46
CA SER A 25 11.16 -4.53 2.87
C SER A 25 12.35 -3.82 3.50
N ASN A 26 13.16 -4.53 4.28
CA ASN A 26 14.35 -3.97 4.91
C ASN A 26 15.40 -3.59 3.84
N TRP A 27 15.61 -4.45 2.85
CA TRP A 27 16.49 -4.20 1.72
C TRP A 27 16.04 -2.95 0.94
N ASN A 28 14.76 -2.86 0.58
CA ASN A 28 14.23 -1.70 -0.11
C ASN A 28 14.34 -0.41 0.72
N TRP A 29 14.11 -0.48 2.03
CA TRP A 29 14.31 0.64 2.94
C TRP A 29 15.77 1.11 2.97
N SER A 30 16.73 0.18 3.04
CA SER A 30 18.17 0.50 3.04
C SER A 30 18.65 1.17 1.75
N ILE A 31 17.96 0.94 0.63
CA ILE A 31 18.19 1.65 -0.62
C ILE A 31 17.65 3.07 -0.50
N LEU A 32 16.42 3.24 -0.03
CA LEU A 32 15.80 4.57 0.15
C LEU A 32 16.63 5.46 1.08
N GLU A 33 17.23 4.93 2.14
CA GLU A 33 18.10 5.68 3.06
C GLU A 33 19.33 6.27 2.36
N LYS A 34 19.75 5.68 1.24
CA LYS A 34 20.88 6.14 0.42
C LYS A 34 20.43 7.07 -0.71
N MET A 35 19.13 7.35 -0.86
CA MET A 35 18.57 8.15 -1.94
C MET A 35 18.26 9.58 -1.47
N PRO A 36 19.12 10.58 -1.75
CA PRO A 36 18.87 11.98 -1.38
C PRO A 36 17.67 12.59 -2.12
N SER A 37 17.21 11.95 -3.20
CA SER A 37 16.04 12.38 -3.98
C SER A 37 14.70 11.98 -3.35
N VAL A 38 14.72 11.25 -2.23
CA VAL A 38 13.51 10.81 -1.52
C VAL A 38 13.57 11.34 -0.09
N LYS A 39 12.54 12.08 0.32
CA LYS A 39 12.38 12.48 1.72
C LYS A 39 11.84 11.29 2.50
N LEU A 40 12.54 10.89 3.56
CA LEU A 40 12.10 9.81 4.46
C LEU A 40 11.54 10.38 5.75
N LEU A 41 10.40 9.84 6.17
CA LEU A 41 9.80 10.03 7.48
C LEU A 41 9.49 8.65 8.07
N SER A 42 9.67 8.47 9.37
CA SER A 42 9.31 7.22 10.05
C SER A 42 8.92 7.47 11.49
N GLY A 43 8.04 6.64 12.04
CA GLY A 43 7.73 6.64 13.46
C GLY A 43 6.32 6.16 13.79
N ASN A 44 6.07 5.98 15.08
CA ASN A 44 4.76 5.57 15.63
C ASN A 44 3.75 6.74 15.73
N SER A 45 4.19 7.96 15.48
CA SER A 45 3.35 9.15 15.37
C SER A 45 3.97 10.03 14.28
N LEU A 46 3.20 10.30 13.23
CA LEU A 46 3.63 11.11 12.10
C LEU A 46 2.68 12.28 11.94
N ASP A 47 3.26 13.44 11.61
CA ASP A 47 2.49 14.61 11.24
C ASP A 47 2.13 14.54 9.75
N PHE A 48 0.83 14.57 9.45
CA PHE A 48 0.28 14.56 8.10
C PHE A 48 -0.10 15.96 7.62
N ASN A 49 0.66 16.98 8.00
CA ASN A 49 0.43 18.37 7.61
C ASN A 49 1.08 18.71 6.25
N PHE A 50 0.59 18.08 5.18
CA PHE A 50 0.99 18.38 3.81
C PHE A 50 -0.14 18.04 2.82
N LYS A 51 -0.07 18.61 1.62
CA LYS A 51 -1.03 18.36 0.54
C LYS A 51 -0.33 17.68 -0.64
N PRO A 52 -0.42 16.35 -0.77
CA PRO A 52 0.15 15.63 -1.91
C PRO A 52 -0.77 15.75 -3.14
N ASP A 53 -0.19 15.64 -4.34
CA ASP A 53 -0.97 15.47 -5.57
C ASP A 53 -1.44 14.02 -5.74
N ILE A 54 -0.63 13.07 -5.25
CA ILE A 54 -0.88 11.63 -5.31
C ILE A 54 -0.47 10.99 -3.97
N VAL A 55 -1.30 10.10 -3.45
CA VAL A 55 -0.93 9.21 -2.33
C VAL A 55 -0.93 7.76 -2.79
N ILE A 56 0.14 7.05 -2.42
CA ILE A 56 0.30 5.63 -2.66
C ILE A 56 0.07 4.90 -1.34
N ASP A 57 -1.03 4.16 -1.26
CA ASP A 57 -1.33 3.24 -0.19
C ASP A 57 -0.57 1.93 -0.40
N GLY A 58 0.49 1.76 0.38
CA GLY A 58 1.24 0.51 0.51
C GLY A 58 1.34 0.06 1.96
N ILE A 59 0.32 0.38 2.78
CA ILE A 59 0.39 0.19 4.23
C ILE A 59 0.15 -1.28 4.60
N LEU A 60 -0.95 -1.87 4.13
CA LEU A 60 -1.35 -3.23 4.47
C LEU A 60 -1.83 -4.00 3.22
N GLY A 61 -1.29 -5.20 3.02
CA GLY A 61 -1.70 -6.12 1.95
C GLY A 61 -2.65 -7.23 2.44
N THR A 62 -2.41 -8.46 2.01
CA THR A 62 -3.23 -9.67 2.28
C THR A 62 -3.15 -10.21 3.72
N GLY A 63 -2.27 -9.66 4.57
CA GLY A 63 -1.95 -10.21 5.89
C GLY A 63 -2.72 -9.60 7.07
N ILE A 64 -3.80 -8.85 6.83
CA ILE A 64 -4.53 -8.16 7.90
C ILE A 64 -5.42 -9.16 8.65
N SER A 65 -5.32 -9.15 9.98
CA SER A 65 -6.29 -9.81 10.86
C SER A 65 -6.60 -8.90 12.04
N GLY A 66 -7.88 -8.83 12.41
CA GLY A 66 -8.36 -8.01 13.51
C GLY A 66 -8.49 -6.51 13.17
N GLU A 67 -8.65 -5.70 14.22
CA GLU A 67 -8.83 -4.25 14.11
C GLU A 67 -7.52 -3.54 13.76
N ILE A 68 -7.61 -2.60 12.83
CA ILE A 68 -6.51 -1.70 12.50
C ILE A 68 -6.40 -0.64 13.60
N ARG A 69 -5.19 -0.51 14.14
CA ARG A 69 -4.81 0.39 15.24
C ARG A 69 -3.76 1.38 14.78
N GLU A 70 -3.37 2.30 15.67
CA GLU A 70 -2.24 3.19 15.42
C GLU A 70 -0.92 2.42 15.21
N PRO A 71 0.01 2.95 14.38
CA PRO A 71 -0.08 4.23 13.63
C PRO A 71 -0.87 4.14 12.30
N TYR A 72 -1.35 2.96 11.93
CA TYR A 72 -1.99 2.72 10.64
C TYR A 72 -3.34 3.45 10.52
N ALA A 73 -4.12 3.47 11.60
CA ALA A 73 -5.42 4.14 11.63
C ALA A 73 -5.31 5.64 11.29
N SER A 74 -4.35 6.37 11.87
CA SER A 74 -4.10 7.78 11.53
C SER A 74 -3.74 7.98 10.05
N ALA A 75 -2.87 7.11 9.50
CA ALA A 75 -2.49 7.20 8.10
C ALA A 75 -3.67 6.95 7.14
N ILE A 76 -4.49 5.94 7.43
CA ILE A 76 -5.68 5.64 6.63
C ILE A 76 -6.69 6.80 6.70
N ASN A 77 -6.90 7.40 7.87
CA ASN A 77 -7.74 8.60 8.01
C ASN A 77 -7.22 9.79 7.19
N PHE A 78 -5.90 10.00 7.17
CA PHE A 78 -5.29 11.01 6.31
C PHE A 78 -5.54 10.72 4.83
N ILE A 79 -5.26 9.49 4.36
CA ILE A 79 -5.52 9.06 2.97
C ILE A 79 -6.97 9.31 2.58
N ASN A 80 -7.92 8.98 3.45
CA ASN A 80 -9.34 9.16 3.15
C ASN A 80 -9.76 10.64 3.12
N SER A 81 -9.18 11.47 3.97
CA SER A 81 -9.56 12.89 4.09
C SER A 81 -8.88 13.82 3.08
N THR A 82 -7.72 13.43 2.53
CA THR A 82 -7.05 14.24 1.50
C THR A 82 -7.80 14.20 0.17
N ASP A 83 -7.83 15.35 -0.50
CA ASP A 83 -8.42 15.54 -1.84
C ASP A 83 -7.30 15.50 -2.89
N CYS A 84 -6.81 14.29 -3.15
CA CYS A 84 -5.77 14.00 -4.12
C CYS A 84 -6.03 12.64 -4.76
N TYR A 85 -5.28 12.30 -5.81
CA TYR A 85 -5.39 10.98 -6.44
C TYR A 85 -4.82 9.89 -5.50
N LYS A 86 -5.55 8.79 -5.32
CA LYS A 86 -5.22 7.72 -4.38
C LYS A 86 -5.00 6.42 -5.13
N PHE A 87 -3.83 5.84 -4.94
CA PHE A 87 -3.42 4.61 -5.61
C PHE A 87 -3.09 3.54 -4.57
N ALA A 88 -3.70 2.36 -4.65
CA ALA A 88 -3.37 1.23 -3.79
C ALA A 88 -2.42 0.24 -4.48
N VAL A 89 -1.43 -0.21 -3.71
CA VAL A 89 -0.52 -1.30 -4.06
C VAL A 89 -1.07 -2.60 -3.50
N ASP A 90 -1.29 -3.56 -4.39
CA ASP A 90 -1.88 -4.87 -4.14
C ASP A 90 -3.38 -4.86 -3.80
N VAL A 91 -3.75 -4.16 -2.73
CA VAL A 91 -5.12 -4.04 -2.23
C VAL A 91 -5.22 -2.75 -1.38
N PRO A 92 -6.36 -2.01 -1.42
CA PRO A 92 -6.59 -0.93 -0.46
C PRO A 92 -6.45 -1.45 0.98
N SER A 93 -5.65 -0.75 1.78
CA SER A 93 -5.43 -1.10 3.18
C SER A 93 -6.73 -1.24 3.94
N GLY A 94 -6.90 -2.36 4.63
CA GLY A 94 -8.11 -2.69 5.38
C GLY A 94 -9.20 -3.42 4.58
N LEU A 95 -8.98 -3.69 3.29
CA LEU A 95 -9.82 -4.62 2.50
C LEU A 95 -9.22 -6.03 2.54
N ASP A 96 -10.05 -7.02 2.85
CA ASP A 96 -9.71 -8.44 2.71
C ASP A 96 -9.78 -8.83 1.21
N PRO A 97 -8.64 -9.18 0.59
CA PRO A 97 -8.59 -9.46 -0.84
C PRO A 97 -9.28 -10.78 -1.24
N GLN A 98 -9.60 -11.66 -0.30
CA GLN A 98 -10.23 -12.96 -0.54
C GLN A 98 -11.74 -12.84 -0.39
N THR A 99 -12.21 -12.19 0.68
CA THR A 99 -13.64 -12.11 0.99
C THR A 99 -14.31 -10.85 0.44
N GLY A 100 -13.56 -9.73 0.35
CA GLY A 100 -14.10 -8.40 0.05
C GLY A 100 -14.64 -7.66 1.28
N ASN A 101 -14.52 -8.26 2.47
CA ASN A 101 -14.88 -7.63 3.73
C ASN A 101 -13.86 -6.53 4.10
N THR A 102 -14.28 -5.59 4.93
CA THR A 102 -13.40 -4.51 5.41
C THR A 102 -13.16 -4.61 6.91
N ALA A 103 -12.00 -4.15 7.33
CA ALA A 103 -11.70 -3.83 8.73
C ALA A 103 -12.54 -2.63 9.22
N ASN A 104 -12.32 -2.25 10.49
CA ASN A 104 -12.96 -1.10 11.14
C ASN A 104 -12.66 0.24 10.43
N ILE A 105 -11.53 0.34 9.72
CA ILE A 105 -11.16 1.46 8.88
C ILE A 105 -10.46 0.91 7.64
N PHE A 106 -10.61 1.56 6.50
CA PHE A 106 -10.05 1.12 5.22
C PHE A 106 -9.80 2.31 4.30
N THR A 107 -8.88 2.18 3.36
CA THR A 107 -8.67 3.20 2.32
C THR A 107 -9.69 3.06 1.20
N LYS A 108 -10.05 4.20 0.59
CA LYS A 108 -10.71 4.25 -0.70
C LYS A 108 -9.77 4.88 -1.72
N CYS A 109 -9.52 4.16 -2.80
CA CYS A 109 -8.57 4.53 -3.83
C CYS A 109 -9.26 4.72 -5.19
N ASP A 110 -8.66 5.56 -6.03
CA ASP A 110 -9.09 5.82 -7.40
C ASP A 110 -8.57 4.73 -8.36
N MET A 111 -7.45 4.09 -8.01
CA MET A 111 -6.87 2.95 -8.74
C MET A 111 -6.19 1.98 -7.78
N THR A 112 -6.21 0.68 -8.12
CA THR A 112 -5.45 -0.37 -7.44
C THR A 112 -4.73 -1.24 -8.47
N VAL A 113 -3.44 -1.49 -8.23
CA VAL A 113 -2.66 -2.49 -8.98
C VAL A 113 -2.43 -3.71 -8.10
N THR A 114 -3.05 -4.84 -8.44
CA THR A 114 -2.79 -6.15 -7.82
C THR A 114 -1.73 -6.91 -8.59
N PHE A 115 -0.93 -7.71 -7.89
CA PHE A 115 0.14 -8.47 -8.53
C PHE A 115 -0.25 -9.92 -8.81
N HIS A 116 0.31 -10.45 -9.90
CA HIS A 116 0.16 -11.82 -10.40
C HIS A 116 -1.25 -12.21 -10.82
N LYS A 117 -2.21 -12.21 -9.89
CA LYS A 117 -3.58 -12.64 -10.11
C LYS A 117 -4.56 -11.78 -9.33
N MET A 118 -5.74 -11.59 -9.91
CA MET A 118 -6.87 -10.94 -9.24
C MET A 118 -7.40 -11.85 -8.13
N LYS A 119 -7.42 -11.36 -6.89
CA LYS A 119 -8.00 -12.09 -5.76
C LYS A 119 -9.53 -11.91 -5.74
N GLU A 120 -10.28 -12.92 -5.31
CA GLU A 120 -11.74 -12.95 -5.48
C GLU A 120 -12.51 -11.81 -4.79
N GLY A 121 -12.00 -11.32 -3.66
CA GLY A 121 -12.61 -10.25 -2.88
C GLY A 121 -12.44 -8.86 -3.51
N ILE A 122 -11.35 -8.64 -4.25
CA ILE A 122 -10.99 -7.32 -4.81
C ILE A 122 -12.05 -6.82 -5.81
N PRO A 123 -12.47 -7.58 -6.84
CA PRO A 123 -13.47 -7.13 -7.81
C PRO A 123 -14.86 -6.84 -7.21
N LYS A 124 -15.16 -7.37 -6.02
CA LYS A 124 -16.44 -7.15 -5.33
C LYS A 124 -16.55 -5.74 -4.74
N ARG A 125 -15.43 -5.03 -4.59
CA ARG A 125 -15.34 -3.72 -3.92
C ARG A 125 -14.78 -2.63 -4.82
N LYS A 126 -15.32 -2.53 -6.06
CA LYS A 126 -14.99 -1.43 -6.99
C LYS A 126 -15.23 -0.04 -6.39
N ASP A 127 -16.13 0.07 -5.42
CA ASP A 127 -16.37 1.29 -4.65
C ASP A 127 -15.16 1.75 -3.81
N LEU A 128 -14.25 0.82 -3.48
CA LEU A 128 -13.01 1.06 -2.74
C LEU A 128 -11.77 1.02 -3.60
N THR A 129 -11.76 0.17 -4.62
CA THR A 129 -10.54 -0.11 -5.38
C THR A 129 -10.37 0.77 -6.60
N GLY A 130 -11.45 1.39 -7.09
CA GLY A 130 -11.44 2.21 -8.28
C GLY A 130 -11.11 1.41 -9.54
N GLU A 131 -10.25 1.96 -10.40
CA GLU A 131 -9.73 1.24 -11.56
C GLU A 131 -8.81 0.09 -11.13
N LEU A 132 -9.02 -1.10 -11.67
CA LEU A 132 -8.32 -2.32 -11.27
C LEU A 132 -7.41 -2.84 -12.36
N TYR A 133 -6.13 -3.03 -12.01
CA TYR A 133 -5.12 -3.63 -12.89
C TYR A 133 -4.49 -4.84 -12.22
N ALA A 134 -4.35 -5.93 -12.97
CA ALA A 134 -3.63 -7.12 -12.52
C ALA A 134 -2.31 -7.22 -13.30
N GLU A 135 -1.20 -6.91 -12.63
CA GLU A 135 0.12 -6.86 -13.25
C GLU A 135 0.89 -8.17 -13.07
N LYS A 136 1.46 -8.65 -14.18
CA LYS A 136 2.31 -9.83 -14.17
C LYS A 136 3.66 -9.48 -13.56
N ILE A 137 4.08 -10.25 -12.55
CA ILE A 137 5.38 -10.08 -11.87
C ILE A 137 6.38 -11.20 -12.20
N GLY A 138 6.12 -11.95 -13.27
CA GLY A 138 7.03 -13.00 -13.75
C GLY A 138 6.78 -14.39 -13.17
N ILE A 139 5.68 -14.61 -12.43
CA ILE A 139 5.28 -15.96 -12.02
C ILE A 139 4.79 -16.72 -13.26
N PRO A 140 5.39 -17.88 -13.58
CA PRO A 140 5.01 -18.66 -14.76
C PRO A 140 3.73 -19.45 -14.50
N VAL A 141 2.99 -19.77 -15.57
CA VAL A 141 1.65 -20.38 -15.47
C VAL A 141 1.73 -21.77 -14.83
N GLU A 142 2.77 -22.53 -15.14
CA GLU A 142 2.99 -23.87 -14.58
C GLU A 142 3.20 -23.87 -13.05
N ALA A 143 3.60 -22.73 -12.45
CA ALA A 143 3.70 -22.60 -11.00
C ALA A 143 2.33 -22.47 -10.32
N GLU A 144 1.25 -22.24 -11.08
CA GLU A 144 -0.12 -22.21 -10.58
C GLU A 144 -0.79 -23.59 -10.60
N GLU A 145 -0.28 -24.53 -11.41
CA GLU A 145 -0.92 -25.83 -11.63
C GLU A 145 -0.92 -26.67 -10.35
N GLY A 146 -2.10 -26.89 -9.77
CA GLY A 146 -2.30 -27.77 -8.61
C GLY A 146 -1.96 -27.16 -7.24
N ILE A 147 -1.58 -25.88 -7.18
CA ILE A 147 -1.33 -25.14 -5.94
C ILE A 147 -2.47 -24.17 -5.62
N LEU A 148 -3.13 -23.64 -6.65
CA LEU A 148 -4.24 -22.67 -6.57
C LEU A 148 -5.59 -23.28 -6.94
#